data_AF-A0A7S4KM66-F1
#
_entry.id   AF-A0A7S4KM66-F1
#
_cell.length_a   1.000
_cell.length_b   1.000
_cell.length_c   1.000
_cell.angle_alpha   90.00
_cell.angle_beta   90.00
_cell.angle_gamma   90.00
#
_symmetry.space_group_name_H-M   'P 1'
#
loop_
_entity.id
_entity.type
_entity.pdbx_description
1 polymer ?
#
loop_
_entity_poly.entity_id
_entity_poly.type
_entity_poly.pdbx_seq_one_letter_code
_entity_poly.pdbx_strand_id
1 'polypeptide(L)'
;AGVLAVPIHETEDEILELPKSELPDDPNEIMQILASELAPLKLWLELALAYYQQNRVPQFLMVMETSTGDEGPFYQDYYKDDKHGRIALLNCLAAYHVQMASRTKSRQTKEQHFQKATEL
;
A
#
# COMPACT_ATOMS: atom_id res chain seq x y z
N ALA A 1 -16.23 0.51 11.07
CA ALA A 1 -14.85 0.84 11.42
C ALA A 1 -14.13 -0.47 11.69
N GLY A 2 -12.95 -0.69 11.10
CA GLY A 2 -12.16 -1.89 11.32
C GLY A 2 -10.80 -1.52 11.90
N VAL A 3 -10.05 -2.51 12.36
CA VAL A 3 -8.68 -2.35 12.85
C VAL A 3 -7.69 -2.86 11.80
N LEU A 4 -6.49 -2.28 11.80
CA LEU A 4 -5.30 -2.89 11.21
C LEU A 4 -4.62 -3.69 12.33
N ALA A 5 -4.42 -4.99 12.11
CA ALA A 5 -3.81 -5.88 13.08
C ALA A 5 -2.40 -6.22 12.61
N VAL A 6 -1.39 -5.68 13.29
CA VAL A 6 0.03 -5.87 12.96
C VAL A 6 0.61 -6.91 13.92
N PRO A 7 0.99 -8.11 13.46
CA PRO A 7 1.71 -9.08 14.27
C PRO A 7 3.06 -8.51 14.69
N ILE A 8 3.43 -8.65 15.95
CA ILE A 8 4.77 -8.30 16.43
C ILE A 8 5.71 -9.45 16.13
N HIS A 9 6.85 -9.17 15.49
CA HIS A 9 7.75 -10.19 14.97
C HIS A 9 8.49 -10.94 16.09
N GLU A 10 8.84 -10.23 17.17
CA GLU A 10 9.66 -10.77 18.26
C GLU A 10 8.87 -11.52 19.34
N THR A 11 7.54 -11.35 19.38
CA THR A 11 6.66 -11.97 20.37
C THR A 11 5.56 -12.77 19.68
N GLU A 12 5.64 -14.10 19.79
CA GLU A 12 4.56 -14.98 19.37
C GLU A 12 3.28 -14.59 20.13
N ASP A 13 2.18 -14.37 19.39
CA ASP A 13 0.83 -14.00 19.85
C ASP A 13 0.55 -12.53 20.20
N GLU A 14 1.52 -11.62 20.07
CA GLU A 14 1.25 -10.18 20.26
C GLU A 14 0.81 -9.51 18.95
N ILE A 15 -0.29 -8.73 19.02
CA ILE A 15 -0.86 -8.01 17.89
C ILE A 15 -1.07 -6.56 18.31
N LEU A 16 -0.46 -5.63 17.56
CA LEU A 16 -0.79 -4.22 17.65
C LEU A 16 -2.06 -3.96 16.84
N GLU A 17 -3.13 -3.58 17.54
CA GLU A 17 -4.38 -3.16 16.91
C GLU A 17 -4.43 -1.64 16.74
N LEU A 18 -4.52 -1.17 15.49
CA LEU A 18 -4.66 0.23 15.15
C LEU A 18 -6.05 0.49 14.54
N PRO A 19 -6.92 1.31 15.16
CA PRO A 19 -8.18 1.70 14.56
C PRO A 19 -7.96 2.40 13.21
N LYS A 20 -8.60 1.92 12.13
CA LYS A 20 -8.46 2.54 10.79
C LYS A 20 -8.96 4.00 10.77
N SER A 21 -9.80 4.39 11.72
CA SER A 21 -10.26 5.77 11.90
C SER A 21 -9.21 6.71 12.50
N GLU A 22 -8.13 6.16 13.04
CA GLU A 22 -7.08 6.89 13.77
C GLU A 22 -5.73 6.81 13.05
N LEU A 23 -5.75 6.55 11.73
CA LEU A 23 -4.53 6.53 10.93
C LEU A 23 -3.87 7.91 10.90
N PRO A 24 -2.54 8.00 11.11
CA PRO A 24 -1.82 9.26 11.19
C PRO A 24 -1.82 10.02 9.86
N ASP A 25 -1.47 11.30 9.92
CA ASP A 25 -1.34 12.17 8.75
C ASP A 25 -0.15 11.84 7.85
N ASP A 26 0.97 11.48 8.48
CA ASP A 26 2.12 10.93 7.79
C ASP A 26 2.05 9.39 7.79
N PRO A 27 1.88 8.74 6.62
CA PRO A 27 1.89 7.29 6.52
C PRO A 27 3.22 6.65 6.95
N ASN A 28 4.33 7.40 6.94
CA ASN A 28 5.64 6.88 7.35
C ASN A 28 5.62 6.32 8.77
N GLU A 29 4.84 6.93 9.68
CA GLU A 29 4.77 6.49 11.07
C GLU A 29 4.33 5.04 11.18
N ILE A 30 3.33 4.62 10.40
CA ILE A 30 2.85 3.23 10.39
C ILE A 30 3.68 2.35 9.46
N MET A 31 4.15 2.86 8.32
CA MET A 31 5.00 2.08 7.41
C MET A 31 6.32 1.65 8.07
N GLN A 32 6.89 2.48 8.95
CA GLN A 32 8.07 2.11 9.72
C GLN A 32 7.77 0.95 10.68
N ILE A 33 6.62 0.96 11.35
CA ILE A 33 6.17 -0.16 12.19
C ILE A 33 6.00 -1.43 11.34
N LEU A 34 5.30 -1.34 10.21
CA LEU A 34 5.13 -2.49 9.30
C LEU A 34 6.48 -3.06 8.82
N ALA A 35 7.45 -2.20 8.52
CA ALA A 35 8.77 -2.62 8.09
C ALA A 35 9.56 -3.28 9.23
N SER A 36 9.57 -2.66 10.42
CA SER A 36 10.25 -3.18 11.62
C SER A 36 9.69 -4.53 12.05
N GLU A 37 8.37 -4.71 11.98
CA GLU A 37 7.70 -5.96 12.35
C GLU A 37 7.62 -6.99 11.21
N LEU A 38 8.31 -6.77 10.10
CA LEU A 38 8.29 -7.64 8.91
C LEU A 38 6.87 -8.02 8.48
N ALA A 39 5.96 -7.03 8.55
CA ALA A 39 4.54 -7.25 8.36
C ALA A 39 4.25 -7.76 6.93
N PRO A 40 3.37 -8.77 6.77
CA PRO A 40 3.05 -9.35 5.47
C PRO A 40 2.55 -8.30 4.47
N LEU A 41 2.86 -8.47 3.17
CA LEU A 41 2.48 -7.51 2.11
C LEU A 41 0.98 -7.23 2.05
N LYS A 42 0.15 -8.18 2.47
CA LYS A 42 -1.29 -7.97 2.62
C LYS A 42 -1.63 -6.81 3.57
N LEU A 43 -0.88 -6.63 4.66
CA LEU A 43 -1.11 -5.52 5.60
C LEU A 43 -0.71 -4.16 5.02
N TRP A 44 0.32 -4.11 4.17
CA TRP A 44 0.66 -2.90 3.40
C TRP A 44 -0.49 -2.49 2.48
N LEU A 45 -1.09 -3.46 1.79
CA LEU A 45 -2.29 -3.22 0.98
C LEU A 45 -3.49 -2.79 1.83
N GLU A 46 -3.72 -3.42 2.98
CA GLU A 46 -4.81 -3.05 3.89
C GLU A 46 -4.66 -1.62 4.43
N LEU A 47 -3.43 -1.19 4.75
CA LEU A 47 -3.11 0.18 5.15
C LEU A 47 -3.43 1.17 4.03
N ALA A 48 -2.96 0.91 2.80
CA ALA A 48 -3.23 1.74 1.65
C ALA A 48 -4.74 1.88 1.41
N LEU A 49 -5.48 0.77 1.40
CA LEU A 49 -6.93 0.78 1.21
C LEU A 49 -7.66 1.52 2.34
N ALA A 50 -7.18 1.46 3.57
CA ALA A 50 -7.76 2.21 4.68
C ALA A 50 -7.64 3.72 4.49
N TYR A 51 -6.51 4.23 3.98
CA TYR A 51 -6.40 5.64 3.56
C TYR A 51 -7.32 5.97 2.38
N TYR A 52 -7.36 5.10 1.36
CA TYR A 52 -8.19 5.32 0.18
C TYR A 52 -9.69 5.41 0.53
N GLN A 53 -10.18 4.55 1.43
CA GLN A 53 -11.57 4.55 1.91
C GLN A 53 -11.95 5.86 2.63
N GLN A 54 -10.97 6.61 3.15
CA GLN A 54 -11.15 7.90 3.80
C GLN A 54 -11.00 9.08 2.82
N ASN A 55 -10.90 8.82 1.52
CA ASN A 55 -10.57 9.79 0.47
C ASN A 55 -9.18 10.44 0.64
N ARG A 56 -8.28 9.80 1.40
CA ARG A 56 -6.90 10.28 1.65
C ARG A 56 -5.96 9.73 0.58
N VAL A 57 -6.20 10.15 -0.67
CA VAL A 57 -5.52 9.65 -1.86
C VAL A 57 -3.99 9.87 -1.85
N PRO A 58 -3.45 11.01 -1.37
CA PRO A 58 -1.99 11.19 -1.30
C PRO A 58 -1.33 10.14 -0.41
N GLN A 59 -1.92 9.86 0.75
CA GLN A 59 -1.43 8.84 1.68
C GLN A 59 -1.54 7.43 1.08
N PHE A 60 -2.66 7.12 0.42
CA PHE A 60 -2.81 5.87 -0.32
C PHE A 60 -1.68 5.68 -1.35
N LEU A 61 -1.42 6.69 -2.18
CA LEU A 61 -0.37 6.62 -3.20
C LEU A 61 1.01 6.46 -2.59
N MET A 62 1.31 7.20 -1.52
CA MET A 62 2.57 7.08 -0.82
C MET A 62 2.81 5.65 -0.31
N VAL A 63 1.82 5.05 0.36
CA VAL A 63 1.95 3.64 0.82
C VAL A 63 2.14 2.70 -0.36
N MET A 64 1.36 2.85 -1.44
CA MET A 64 1.48 1.97 -2.61
C MET A 64 2.84 2.11 -3.28
N GLU A 65 3.26 3.33 -3.63
CA GLU A 65 4.53 3.62 -4.31
C GLU A 65 5.74 3.23 -3.45
N THR A 66 5.70 3.46 -2.13
CA THR A 66 6.75 2.99 -1.21
C THR A 66 6.76 1.47 -1.11
N SER A 67 5.59 0.82 -1.03
CA SER A 67 5.51 -0.63 -0.89
C SER A 67 6.03 -1.38 -2.13
N THR A 68 5.77 -0.84 -3.33
CA THR A 68 6.13 -1.45 -4.62
C THR A 68 7.41 -0.88 -5.25
N GLY A 69 8.03 0.13 -4.65
CA GLY A 69 9.28 0.72 -5.12
C GLY A 69 10.49 -0.17 -4.85
N ASP A 70 11.62 0.12 -5.48
CA ASP A 70 12.84 -0.71 -5.44
C ASP A 70 13.36 -0.98 -4.01
N GLU A 71 13.24 0.00 -3.12
CA GLU A 71 13.64 -0.10 -1.70
C GLU A 71 12.51 -0.63 -0.79
N GLY A 72 11.34 -0.90 -1.36
CA GLY A 72 10.14 -1.33 -0.66
C GLY A 72 10.14 -2.81 -0.27
N PRO A 73 9.24 -3.22 0.65
CA PRO A 73 9.08 -4.61 1.06
C PRO A 73 8.78 -5.53 -0.13
N PHE A 74 8.18 -5.04 -1.21
CA PHE A 74 7.89 -5.84 -2.39
C PHE A 74 9.13 -6.57 -2.93
N TYR A 75 10.29 -5.91 -3.02
CA TYR A 75 11.51 -6.50 -3.61
C TYR A 75 12.46 -7.13 -2.60
N GLN A 76 12.23 -6.93 -1.31
CA GLN A 76 13.08 -7.52 -0.27
C GLN A 76 13.01 -9.05 -0.29
N ASP A 77 14.16 -9.69 -0.04
CA ASP A 77 14.32 -11.16 -0.06
C ASP A 77 13.36 -11.88 0.89
N TYR A 78 13.01 -11.26 2.01
CA TYR A 78 12.05 -11.78 2.98
C TYR A 78 10.68 -12.09 2.33
N TYR A 79 10.22 -11.25 1.41
CA TYR A 79 8.91 -11.38 0.77
C TYR A 79 8.94 -12.08 -0.59
N LYS A 80 10.07 -12.68 -0.98
CA LYS A 80 10.24 -13.31 -2.31
C LYS A 80 9.19 -14.38 -2.64
N ASP A 81 8.73 -15.08 -1.61
CA ASP A 81 7.78 -16.17 -1.74
C ASP A 81 6.31 -15.71 -1.57
N ASP A 82 6.07 -14.47 -1.12
CA ASP A 82 4.73 -13.88 -1.03
C ASP A 82 4.25 -13.34 -2.39
N LYS A 83 4.14 -14.26 -3.36
CA LYS A 83 3.70 -13.95 -4.73
C LYS A 83 2.28 -13.38 -4.75
N HIS A 84 1.42 -13.79 -3.83
CA HIS A 84 0.05 -13.31 -3.74
C HIS A 84 -0.01 -11.85 -3.28
N GLY A 85 0.72 -11.49 -2.24
CA GLY A 85 0.83 -10.10 -1.78
C GLY A 85 1.41 -9.18 -2.84
N ARG A 86 2.46 -9.63 -3.53
CA ARG A 86 3.06 -8.91 -4.66
C ARG A 86 2.03 -8.61 -5.76
N ILE A 87 1.34 -9.64 -6.26
CA ILE A 87 0.32 -9.47 -7.30
C ILE A 87 -0.80 -8.52 -6.84
N ALA A 88 -1.23 -8.63 -5.57
CA ALA A 88 -2.30 -7.82 -5.04
C ALA A 88 -1.93 -6.31 -4.99
N LEU A 89 -0.70 -5.99 -4.57
CA LEU A 89 -0.20 -4.61 -4.57
C LEU A 89 -0.13 -4.02 -5.98
N LEU A 90 0.52 -4.71 -6.92
CA LEU A 90 0.65 -4.22 -8.30
C LEU A 90 -0.71 -4.06 -8.98
N ASN A 91 -1.60 -5.05 -8.86
CA ASN A 91 -2.94 -4.97 -9.43
C ASN A 91 -3.73 -3.80 -8.85
N CYS A 92 -3.60 -3.52 -7.55
CA CYS A 92 -4.27 -2.39 -6.93
C CYS A 92 -3.77 -1.05 -7.49
N LEU A 93 -2.44 -0.88 -7.58
CA LEU A 93 -1.86 0.37 -8.09
C LEU A 93 -2.16 0.58 -9.58
N ALA A 94 -2.05 -0.48 -10.39
CA ALA A 94 -2.42 -0.45 -11.80
C ALA A 94 -3.92 -0.12 -11.99
N ALA A 95 -4.81 -0.78 -11.24
CA ALA A 95 -6.25 -0.50 -11.30
C ALA A 95 -6.57 0.94 -10.92
N TYR A 96 -5.89 1.50 -9.90
CA TYR A 96 -6.02 2.90 -9.54
C TYR A 96 -5.64 3.82 -10.70
N HIS A 97 -4.48 3.62 -11.32
CA HIS A 97 -4.04 4.46 -12.44
C HIS A 97 -4.94 4.33 -13.66
N VAL A 98 -5.39 3.12 -14.02
CA VAL A 98 -6.37 2.91 -15.10
C VAL A 98 -7.68 3.64 -14.81
N GLN A 99 -8.18 3.57 -13.58
CA GLN A 99 -9.39 4.28 -13.17
C GLN A 99 -9.22 5.80 -13.31
N MET A 100 -8.10 6.36 -12.85
CA MET A 100 -7.81 7.79 -12.98
C MET A 100 -7.65 8.24 -14.44
N ALA A 101 -7.00 7.43 -15.28
CA ALA A 101 -6.90 7.67 -16.71
C ALA A 101 -8.28 7.71 -17.39
N SER A 102 -9.18 6.80 -17.00
CA SER A 102 -10.53 6.70 -17.57
C SER A 102 -11.43 7.90 -17.21
N ARG A 103 -11.22 8.49 -16.02
CA ARG A 103 -12.02 9.62 -15.50
C ARG A 103 -11.54 10.98 -15.98
N THR A 104 -10.29 11.08 -16.42
CA THR A 104 -9.67 12.36 -16.77
C THR A 104 -9.98 12.78 -18.20
N LYS A 105 -10.39 14.04 -18.39
CA LYS A 105 -10.66 14.64 -19.71
C LYS A 105 -9.41 15.17 -20.41
N SER A 106 -8.38 15.52 -19.63
CA SER A 106 -7.08 15.97 -20.15
C SER A 106 -6.36 14.79 -20.81
N ARG A 107 -6.02 14.93 -22.09
CA ARG A 107 -5.26 13.92 -22.84
C ARG A 107 -3.89 13.66 -22.20
N GLN A 108 -3.19 14.72 -21.77
CA GLN A 108 -1.87 14.61 -21.17
C GLN A 108 -1.90 13.84 -19.84
N THR A 109 -2.83 14.16 -18.95
CA THR A 109 -2.96 13.48 -17.65
C THR A 109 -3.43 12.03 -17.82
N LYS A 110 -4.25 11.77 -18.84
CA LYS A 110 -4.66 10.42 -19.22
C LYS A 110 -3.48 9.57 -19.71
N GLU A 111 -2.64 10.13 -20.59
CA GLU A 111 -1.42 9.46 -21.07
C GLU A 111 -0.45 9.17 -19.90
N GLN A 112 -0.25 10.11 -18.98
CA GLN A 112 0.58 9.91 -17.78
C GLN A 112 0.09 8.73 -16.91
N HIS A 113 -1.21 8.63 -16.67
CA HIS A 113 -1.75 7.53 -15.87
C HIS A 113 -1.64 6.17 -16.57
N PHE A 114 -1.84 6.11 -17.90
CA PHE A 114 -1.64 4.85 -18.63
C PHE A 114 -0.18 4.41 -18.66
N GLN A 115 0.74 5.36 -18.83
CA GLN A 115 2.17 5.08 -18.77
C GLN A 115 2.55 4.49 -17.40
N LYS A 116 2.16 5.16 -16.31
CA LYS A 116 2.37 4.63 -14.95
C LYS A 116 1.80 3.23 -14.76
N ALA A 117 0.60 2.94 -15.27
CA ALA A 117 0.00 1.62 -15.14
C ALA A 117 0.73 0.51 -15.93
N THR A 118 1.48 0.87 -16.98
CA THR A 118 2.18 -0.08 -17.86
C THR A 118 3.62 -0.32 -17.43
N GLU A 119 4.20 0.59 -16.63
CA GLU A 119 5.57 0.51 -16.11
C GLU A 119 5.68 -0.26 -14.78
N LEU A 120 4.55 -0.68 -14.19
CA LEU A 120 4.46 -1.52 -12.99
C LEU A 120 4.65 -3.01 -13.32
#